data_AF-A0A7W9XAE7-F1
#
_entry.id   AF-A0A7W9XAE7-F1
#
_cell.length_a   1.000
_cell.length_b   1.000
_cell.length_c   1.000
_cell.angle_alpha   90.00
_cell.angle_beta   90.00
_cell.angle_gamma   90.00
#
_symmetry.space_group_name_H-M   'P 1'
#
loop_
_entity.id
_entity.type
_entity.pdbx_description
1 polymer ?
#
loop_
_entity_poly.entity_id
_entity_poly.type
_entity_poly.pdbx_seq_one_letter_code
_entity_poly.pdbx_strand_id
1 'polypeptide(L)'
;MSENIKKTVFKNKGFFQFLVIYISILLLWNIYTGFYNRNLMALLPIGIQVILLTLMFKRDKYAKIAITYWTIIFQIVAFGLIVMGTSIKIINHDSFQGIKIYTFVFDILEIITGIVILIFIQRTVKVEWIPASKLKDVQP
;
A
#
# COMPACT_ATOMS: atom_id res chain seq x y z
N MET A 1 -12.47 -10.15 35.29
CA MET A 1 -11.63 -9.11 34.64
C MET A 1 -11.72 -9.35 33.14
N SER A 2 -12.36 -8.47 32.37
CA SER A 2 -12.50 -8.69 30.91
C SER A 2 -11.16 -8.52 30.22
N GLU A 3 -10.74 -9.50 29.42
CA GLU A 3 -9.51 -9.42 28.63
C GLU A 3 -9.61 -8.29 27.59
N ASN A 4 -8.65 -7.36 27.61
CA ASN A 4 -8.55 -6.26 26.65
C ASN A 4 -7.50 -6.62 25.60
N ILE A 5 -7.85 -6.51 24.32
CA ILE A 5 -6.97 -6.88 23.20
C ILE A 5 -6.68 -5.64 22.36
N LYS A 6 -5.40 -5.41 22.00
CA LYS A 6 -5.02 -4.35 21.06
C LYS A 6 -5.47 -4.71 19.64
N LYS A 7 -6.22 -3.84 19.00
CA LYS A 7 -6.69 -4.01 17.62
C LYS A 7 -6.52 -2.73 16.82
N THR A 8 -6.34 -2.87 15.51
CA THR A 8 -6.39 -1.74 14.58
C THR A 8 -7.85 -1.42 14.24
N VAL A 9 -8.24 -0.17 14.42
CA VAL A 9 -9.57 0.36 14.13
C VAL A 9 -9.45 1.35 12.97
N PHE A 10 -10.16 1.06 11.88
CA PHE A 10 -10.34 1.97 10.77
C PHE A 10 -11.60 2.80 11.03
N LYS A 11 -11.45 4.10 11.29
CA LYS A 11 -12.59 4.99 11.62
C LYS A 11 -13.39 5.42 10.40
N ASN A 12 -12.79 5.30 9.22
CA ASN A 12 -13.42 5.64 7.96
C ASN A 12 -13.57 4.37 7.11
N LYS A 13 -14.81 3.91 6.97
CA LYS A 13 -15.18 2.73 6.18
C LYS A 13 -14.76 2.86 4.71
N GLY A 14 -14.97 4.03 4.11
CA GLY A 14 -14.63 4.31 2.72
C GLY A 14 -13.12 4.21 2.49
N PHE A 15 -12.31 4.71 3.41
CA PHE A 15 -10.86 4.58 3.34
C PHE A 15 -10.39 3.12 3.47
N PHE A 16 -11.01 2.35 4.38
CA PHE A 16 -10.72 0.92 4.49
C PHE A 16 -11.07 0.17 3.21
N GLN A 17 -12.25 0.41 2.64
CA GLN A 17 -12.67 -0.19 1.37
C GLN A 17 -11.75 0.19 0.22
N PHE A 18 -11.39 1.48 0.12
CA PHE A 18 -10.43 1.98 -0.85
C PHE A 18 -9.10 1.23 -0.75
N LEU A 19 -8.51 1.13 0.46
CA LEU A 19 -7.24 0.41 0.65
C LEU A 19 -7.33 -1.06 0.26
N VAL A 20 -8.41 -1.75 0.64
CA VAL A 20 -8.61 -3.16 0.29
C VAL A 20 -8.69 -3.33 -1.23
N ILE A 21 -9.51 -2.51 -1.90
CA ILE A 21 -9.66 -2.56 -3.36
C ILE A 21 -8.33 -2.24 -4.04
N TYR A 22 -7.66 -1.18 -3.61
CA TYR A 22 -6.40 -0.73 -4.17
C TYR A 22 -5.31 -1.80 -4.06
N ILE A 23 -5.09 -2.35 -2.87
CA ILE A 23 -4.11 -3.42 -2.65
C ILE A 23 -4.50 -4.69 -3.42
N SER A 24 -5.79 -4.99 -3.54
CA SER A 24 -6.26 -6.16 -4.31
C SER A 24 -6.01 -6.00 -5.81
N ILE A 25 -6.25 -4.81 -6.37
CA ILE A 25 -5.94 -4.52 -7.78
C ILE A 25 -4.44 -4.68 -8.03
N LEU A 26 -3.60 -4.11 -7.16
CA LEU A 26 -2.14 -4.26 -7.28
C LEU A 26 -1.70 -5.73 -7.12
N LEU A 27 -2.34 -6.49 -6.24
CA LEU A 27 -2.07 -7.91 -6.06
C LEU A 27 -2.40 -8.70 -7.33
N LEU A 28 -3.57 -8.47 -7.92
CA LEU A 28 -3.97 -9.10 -9.19
C LEU A 28 -3.00 -8.73 -10.31
N TRP A 29 -2.57 -7.47 -10.36
CA TRP A 29 -1.57 -7.01 -11.34
C TRP A 29 -0.21 -7.71 -11.16
N ASN A 30 0.27 -7.83 -9.92
CA ASN A 30 1.53 -8.52 -9.62
C ASN A 30 1.45 -10.02 -9.92
N ILE A 31 0.30 -10.66 -9.64
CA ILE A 31 0.03 -12.05 -10.02
C ILE A 31 0.10 -12.18 -11.55
N TYR A 32 -0.69 -11.37 -12.27
CA TYR A 32 -0.73 -11.41 -13.73
C TYR A 32 0.66 -11.25 -14.35
N THR A 33 1.39 -10.20 -13.94
CA THR A 33 2.74 -9.93 -14.47
C THR A 33 3.77 -10.98 -14.04
N GLY A 34 3.67 -11.52 -12.83
CA GLY A 34 4.55 -12.59 -12.34
C GLY A 34 4.42 -13.88 -13.15
N PHE A 35 3.18 -14.32 -13.42
CA PHE A 35 2.93 -15.53 -14.21
C PHE A 35 3.18 -15.31 -15.70
N TYR A 36 2.66 -14.23 -16.28
CA TYR A 36 2.77 -13.98 -17.72
C TYR A 36 4.22 -13.68 -18.15
N ASN A 37 4.94 -12.85 -17.39
CA ASN A 37 6.32 -12.49 -17.72
C ASN A 37 7.37 -13.42 -17.10
N ARG A 38 6.95 -14.50 -16.41
CA ARG A 38 7.82 -15.41 -15.64
C ARG A 38 8.77 -14.66 -14.68
N ASN A 39 8.28 -13.56 -14.13
CA ASN A 39 9.09 -12.68 -13.29
C ASN A 39 9.01 -13.13 -11.82
N LEU A 40 10.00 -13.89 -11.36
CA LEU A 40 10.09 -14.35 -9.97
C LEU A 40 10.14 -13.19 -8.97
N MET A 41 10.62 -12.00 -9.38
CA MET A 41 10.63 -10.82 -8.50
C MET A 41 9.22 -10.36 -8.12
N ALA A 42 8.20 -10.74 -8.89
CA ALA A 42 6.80 -10.43 -8.57
C ALA A 42 6.27 -11.23 -7.36
N LEU A 43 6.92 -12.33 -6.96
CA LEU A 43 6.50 -13.09 -5.78
C LEU A 43 6.62 -12.30 -4.48
N LEU A 44 7.63 -11.43 -4.39
CA LEU A 44 7.87 -10.60 -3.21
C LEU A 44 6.70 -9.63 -2.93
N PRO A 45 6.26 -8.78 -3.88
CA PRO A 45 5.13 -7.91 -3.64
C PRO A 45 3.82 -8.69 -3.45
N ILE A 46 3.62 -9.83 -4.12
CA ILE A 46 2.45 -10.71 -3.90
C ILE A 46 2.38 -11.17 -2.44
N GLY A 47 3.47 -11.73 -1.90
CA GLY A 47 3.49 -12.23 -0.53
C GLY A 47 3.21 -11.12 0.49
N ILE A 48 3.83 -9.95 0.30
CA ILE A 48 3.63 -8.79 1.17
C ILE A 48 2.17 -8.30 1.12
N GLN A 49 1.58 -8.22 -0.06
CA GLN A 49 0.19 -7.77 -0.24
C GLN A 49 -0.82 -8.74 0.39
N VAL A 50 -0.60 -10.05 0.27
CA VAL A 50 -1.43 -11.06 0.95
C VAL A 50 -1.36 -10.91 2.47
N ILE A 51 -0.16 -10.68 3.02
CA ILE A 51 0.02 -10.44 4.46
C ILE A 51 -0.70 -9.16 4.88
N LEU A 52 -0.58 -8.07 4.13
CA LEU A 52 -1.25 -6.81 4.42
C LEU A 52 -2.77 -6.95 4.46
N LEU A 53 -3.36 -7.56 3.44
CA LEU A 53 -4.80 -7.82 3.40
C LEU A 53 -5.23 -8.68 4.58
N THR A 54 -4.45 -9.71 4.92
CA THR A 54 -4.73 -10.57 6.08
C THR A 54 -4.72 -9.77 7.39
N LEU A 55 -3.71 -8.92 7.62
CA LEU A 55 -3.63 -8.07 8.80
C LEU A 55 -4.79 -7.08 8.87
N MET A 56 -5.17 -6.50 7.73
CA MET A 56 -6.30 -5.58 7.60
C MET A 56 -7.63 -6.26 7.96
N PHE A 57 -7.93 -7.40 7.35
CA PHE A 57 -9.17 -8.14 7.63
C PHE A 57 -9.24 -8.67 9.07
N LYS A 58 -8.11 -9.10 9.64
CA LYS A 58 -8.03 -9.56 11.04
C LYS A 58 -7.96 -8.42 12.08
N ARG A 59 -7.90 -7.16 11.60
CA ARG A 59 -7.71 -5.95 12.43
C ARG A 59 -6.52 -6.08 13.37
N ASP A 60 -5.47 -6.73 12.89
CA ASP A 60 -4.30 -6.99 13.71
C ASP A 60 -3.67 -5.69 14.21
N LYS A 61 -3.10 -5.68 15.42
CA LYS A 61 -2.43 -4.49 15.99
C LYS A 61 -1.29 -3.98 15.11
N TYR A 62 -0.72 -4.85 14.26
CA TYR A 62 0.33 -4.51 13.32
C TYR A 62 -0.18 -4.02 11.96
N ALA A 63 -1.49 -4.04 11.69
CA ALA A 63 -2.02 -3.62 10.39
C ALA A 63 -1.66 -2.16 10.05
N LYS A 64 -1.85 -1.22 10.98
CA LYS A 64 -1.51 0.20 10.77
C LYS A 64 -0.04 0.39 10.37
N ILE A 65 0.86 -0.22 11.13
CA ILE A 65 2.31 -0.06 10.90
C ILE A 65 2.76 -0.77 9.63
N ALA A 66 2.20 -1.95 9.33
CA ALA A 66 2.50 -2.69 8.11
C ALA A 66 2.09 -1.90 6.86
N ILE A 67 0.88 -1.34 6.82
CA ILE A 67 0.43 -0.52 5.68
C ILE A 67 1.30 0.75 5.56
N THR A 68 1.67 1.37 6.69
CA THR A 68 2.54 2.55 6.70
C THR A 68 3.89 2.25 6.06
N TYR A 69 4.59 1.20 6.49
CA TYR A 69 5.88 0.81 5.92
C TYR A 69 5.76 0.37 4.47
N TRP A 70 4.75 -0.42 4.14
CA TRP A 70 4.52 -0.82 2.76
C TRP A 70 4.34 0.38 1.85
N THR A 71 3.55 1.37 2.26
CA THR A 71 3.33 2.60 1.49
C THR A 71 4.64 3.40 1.34
N ILE A 72 5.41 3.57 2.41
CA ILE A 72 6.69 4.30 2.32
C ILE A 72 7.64 3.59 1.37
N ILE A 73 7.86 2.28 1.54
CA ILE A 73 8.89 1.54 0.82
C ILE A 73 8.48 1.28 -0.63
N PHE A 74 7.28 0.74 -0.86
CA PHE A 74 6.87 0.24 -2.17
C PHE A 74 6.13 1.27 -3.03
N GLN A 75 5.52 2.30 -2.44
CA GLN A 75 4.93 3.40 -3.22
C GLN A 75 5.87 4.59 -3.33
N ILE A 76 6.29 5.15 -2.20
CA ILE A 76 6.97 6.45 -2.24
C ILE A 76 8.44 6.28 -2.64
N VAL A 77 9.17 5.42 -1.94
CA VAL A 77 10.62 5.25 -2.19
C VAL A 77 10.85 4.54 -3.52
N ALA A 78 10.19 3.42 -3.78
CA ALA A 78 10.39 2.66 -5.01
C ALA A 78 10.10 3.50 -6.27
N PHE A 79 8.91 4.11 -6.37
CA PHE A 79 8.59 4.95 -7.52
C PHE A 79 9.36 6.27 -7.51
N GLY A 80 9.68 6.83 -6.33
CA GLY A 80 10.54 8.01 -6.19
C GLY A 80 11.92 7.79 -6.82
N LEU A 81 12.54 6.62 -6.60
CA LEU A 81 13.81 6.25 -7.22
C LEU A 81 13.68 6.11 -8.74
N ILE A 82 12.56 5.56 -9.25
CA ILE A 82 12.30 5.45 -10.69
C ILE A 82 12.15 6.83 -11.33
N VAL A 83 11.38 7.73 -10.71
CA VAL A 83 11.17 9.11 -11.15
C VAL A 83 12.49 9.89 -11.14
N MET A 84 13.30 9.75 -10.08
CA MET A 84 14.62 10.38 -10.00
C MET A 84 15.54 9.86 -11.12
N GLY A 85 15.63 8.54 -11.30
CA GLY A 85 16.45 7.94 -12.35
C GLY A 85 16.04 8.36 -13.76
N THR A 86 14.72 8.48 -14.00
CA THR A 86 14.19 8.94 -15.29
C THR A 86 14.47 10.43 -15.50
N SER A 87 14.32 11.27 -14.47
CA SER A 87 14.64 12.70 -14.53
C SER A 87 16.11 12.95 -14.88
N ILE A 88 17.04 12.19 -14.28
CA ILE A 88 18.48 12.29 -14.59
C ILE A 88 18.75 11.97 -16.07
N LYS A 89 18.09 10.94 -16.62
CA LYS A 89 18.23 10.59 -18.05
C LYS A 89 17.73 11.70 -18.96
N ILE A 90 16.61 12.34 -18.63
CA ILE A 90 16.06 13.47 -19.41
C ILE A 90 17.07 14.60 -19.47
N ILE A 91 17.67 14.97 -18.33
CA ILE A 91 18.62 16.08 -18.23
C ILE A 91 19.91 15.77 -19.01
N ASN A 92 20.41 14.53 -18.96
CA ASN A 92 21.70 14.19 -19.56
C ASN A 92 21.66 13.93 -21.07
N HIS A 93 20.50 13.57 -21.63
CA HIS A 93 20.37 13.21 -23.05
C HIS A 93 19.68 14.29 -23.91
N ASP A 94 19.41 15.48 -23.35
CA ASP A 94 18.76 16.64 -24.00
C ASP A 94 17.50 16.30 -24.83
N SER A 95 16.86 15.16 -24.54
CA SER A 95 15.76 14.65 -25.33
C SER A 95 14.96 13.60 -24.56
N PHE A 96 13.66 13.55 -24.87
CA PHE A 96 12.75 12.49 -24.41
C PHE A 96 12.87 11.21 -25.26
N GLN A 97 13.87 11.11 -26.15
CA GLN A 97 14.00 9.97 -27.05
C GLN A 97 14.25 8.69 -26.25
N GLY A 98 13.37 7.70 -26.44
CA GLY A 98 13.40 6.44 -25.69
C GLY A 98 12.72 6.47 -24.32
N ILE A 99 12.19 7.61 -23.87
CA ILE A 99 11.47 7.72 -22.60
C ILE A 99 9.98 7.50 -22.83
N LYS A 100 9.42 6.54 -22.10
CA LYS A 100 8.00 6.26 -22.08
C LYS A 100 7.30 7.25 -21.15
N ILE A 101 6.91 8.40 -21.67
CA ILE A 101 6.30 9.50 -20.89
C ILE A 101 5.08 9.03 -20.07
N TYR A 102 4.29 8.11 -20.62
CA TYR A 102 3.15 7.53 -19.92
C TYR A 102 3.56 6.77 -18.65
N THR A 103 4.70 6.08 -18.68
CA THR A 103 5.23 5.34 -17.52
C THR A 103 5.73 6.31 -16.46
N PHE A 104 6.43 7.38 -16.88
CA PHE A 104 6.91 8.41 -15.97
C PHE A 104 5.77 9.14 -15.24
N VAL A 105 4.69 9.50 -15.96
CA VAL A 105 3.50 10.11 -15.35
C VAL A 105 2.82 9.12 -14.39
N PHE A 106 2.72 7.85 -14.77
CA PHE A 106 2.17 6.81 -13.90
C PHE A 106 2.98 6.68 -12.60
N ASP A 107 4.31 6.67 -12.67
CA ASP A 107 5.18 6.58 -11.50
C ASP A 107 4.98 7.77 -10.54
N ILE A 108 4.78 8.99 -11.07
CA ILE A 108 4.44 10.17 -10.26
C ILE A 108 3.08 10.01 -9.58
N LEU A 109 2.07 9.51 -10.30
CA LEU A 109 0.73 9.27 -9.74
C LEU A 109 0.76 8.23 -8.61
N GLU A 110 1.60 7.20 -8.72
CA GLU A 110 1.78 6.21 -7.66
C GLU A 110 2.43 6.82 -6.40
N ILE A 111 3.40 7.74 -6.55
CA ILE A 111 3.96 8.47 -5.41
C ILE A 111 2.88 9.33 -4.73
N ILE A 112 2.09 10.06 -5.51
CA ILE A 112 0.99 10.90 -5.00
C ILE A 112 -0.03 10.03 -4.25
N THR A 113 -0.39 8.87 -4.80
CA THR A 113 -1.29 7.89 -4.17
C THR A 113 -0.73 7.42 -2.84
N GLY A 114 0.57 7.11 -2.78
CA GLY A 114 1.25 6.73 -1.54
C GLY A 114 1.21 7.82 -0.47
N ILE A 115 1.43 9.08 -0.85
CA ILE A 115 1.35 10.23 0.07
C ILE A 115 -0.08 10.37 0.62
N VAL A 116 -1.10 10.28 -0.24
CA VAL A 116 -2.50 10.35 0.16
C VAL A 116 -2.83 9.23 1.14
N ILE A 117 -2.41 7.99 0.84
CA ILE A 117 -2.60 6.84 1.74
C ILE A 117 -1.99 7.10 3.12
N LEU A 118 -0.75 7.60 3.19
CA LEU A 118 -0.10 7.89 4.47
C LEU A 118 -0.85 8.92 5.32
N ILE A 119 -1.30 10.01 4.69
CA ILE A 119 -2.06 11.06 5.38
C ILE A 119 -3.36 10.47 5.95
N PHE A 120 -4.08 9.67 5.16
CA PHE A 120 -5.33 9.06 5.62
C PHE A 120 -5.09 7.99 6.70
N ILE A 121 -4.02 7.19 6.65
CA ILE A 121 -3.66 6.24 7.71
C ILE A 121 -3.46 6.97 9.04
N GLN A 122 -2.71 8.06 9.03
CA GLN A 122 -2.43 8.82 10.25
C GLN A 122 -3.70 9.41 10.86
N ARG A 123 -4.64 9.88 10.03
CA ARG A 123 -5.88 10.54 10.47
C ARG A 123 -6.98 9.55 10.86
N THR A 124 -7.12 8.45 10.14
CA THR A 124 -8.31 7.59 10.21
C THR A 124 -8.07 6.22 10.82
N VAL A 125 -6.81 5.81 11.03
CA VAL A 125 -6.47 4.49 11.58
C VAL A 125 -5.84 4.64 12.95
N LYS A 126 -6.42 3.98 13.96
CA LYS A 126 -5.89 3.98 15.34
C LYS A 126 -5.72 2.56 15.86
N VAL A 127 -4.77 2.37 16.78
CA VAL A 127 -4.62 1.12 17.52
C VAL A 127 -5.23 1.37 18.90
N GLU A 128 -6.32 0.67 19.20
CA GLU A 128 -7.12 0.88 20.41
C GLU A 128 -7.23 -0.44 21.19
N TRP A 129 -7.41 -0.35 22.51
CA TRP A 129 -7.67 -1.50 23.37
C TRP A 129 -9.17 -1.77 23.39
N ILE A 130 -9.56 -2.97 22.96
CA ILE A 130 -10.96 -3.34 22.81
C ILE A 130 -11.25 -4.50 23.76
N PRO A 131 -12.30 -4.41 24.62
CA PRO A 131 -12.74 -5.54 25.42
C PRO A 131 -13.13 -6.70 24.52
N ALA A 132 -12.71 -7.93 24.85
CA ALA A 132 -13.01 -9.11 24.04
C ALA A 132 -14.51 -9.29 23.74
N SER A 133 -15.39 -8.87 24.66
CA SER A 133 -16.85 -8.92 24.50
C SER A 133 -17.41 -8.01 23.40
N LYS A 134 -16.74 -6.90 23.06
CA LYS A 134 -17.19 -5.92 22.07
C LYS A 134 -16.55 -6.09 20.69
N LEU A 135 -15.74 -7.12 20.49
CA LEU A 135 -15.01 -7.33 19.23
C LEU A 135 -15.92 -7.46 18.00
N LYS A 136 -17.14 -7.96 18.18
CA LYS A 136 -18.13 -8.11 17.09
C LYS A 136 -18.78 -6.79 16.68
N ASP A 137 -18.81 -5.80 17.58
CA ASP A 137 -19.52 -4.52 17.39
C ASP A 137 -18.64 -3.46 16.73
N VAL A 138 -17.33 -3.69 16.67
CA VAL A 138 -16.40 -2.80 15.99
C VAL A 138 -16.54 -3.06 14.49
N GLN A 139 -17.55 -2.47 13.86
CA GLN A 139 -17.66 -2.42 12.41
C GLN A 139 -16.60 -1.47 11.81
N PRO A 140 -16.22 -1.62 10.54
CA PRO A 140 -15.49 -0.59 9.80
C PRO A 140 -16.45 0.49 9.30
#